data_AF-A0AAA9ZAS5-F1
#
_entry.id   AF-A0AAA9ZAS5-F1
#
_cell.length_a   1.000
_cell.length_b   1.000
_cell.length_c   1.000
_cell.angle_alpha   90.00
_cell.angle_beta   90.00
_cell.angle_gamma   90.00
#
_symmetry.space_group_name_H-M   'P 1'
#
loop_
_entity.id
_entity.type
_entity.pdbx_description
1 polymer ?
#
loop_
_entity_poly.entity_id
_entity_poly.type
_entity_poly.pdbx_seq_one_letter_code
_entity_poly.pdbx_strand_id
1 'polypeptide(L)'
;MKIFILLVYKVFARALDVLNKFFNVPRLRHLREVIDVSAEEIMSGENGDSSARDGYRFRPFELRRIKHKRLVGPNKSKPYARSGHRVVCNDSALYCFGGFNPNMAVVNNDDGDASSLFQELWKYDFIRNEWTILMDPSNDLPQELASNAMTLHEDVLILYGGTGFPFGVKCSNRLYVCKPGSKPNEMTEIVVKGDLPPPQYGQTILYHDGYLYTIGGTQGYDYTCDVYRLNVASKTWECAYACRQDIRDDPPGRYRHELAFDGERIYVIGGGTNDRAFSLSSIPTYHIRKNEWTYTKTKPDPNLLRPGVPPARK
;
A
#
# COMPACT_ATOMS: atom_id res chain seq x y z
N MET A 1 5.65 43.50 -1.19
CA MET A 1 4.73 42.43 -0.72
C MET A 1 5.45 41.08 -0.56
N LYS A 2 6.17 40.57 -1.58
CA LYS A 2 6.87 39.27 -1.53
C LYS A 2 7.96 39.12 -0.45
N ILE A 3 8.75 40.17 -0.19
CA ILE A 3 9.79 40.17 0.87
C ILE A 3 9.18 39.96 2.26
N PHE A 4 8.01 40.54 2.51
CA PHE A 4 7.28 40.39 3.77
C PHE A 4 6.76 38.94 3.94
N ILE A 5 6.23 38.36 2.86
CA ILE A 5 5.78 36.95 2.84
C ILE A 5 6.95 35.98 3.10
N LEU A 6 8.10 36.19 2.46
CA LEU A 6 9.32 35.41 2.69
C LEU A 6 9.83 35.52 4.13
N LEU A 7 9.73 36.71 4.74
CA LEU A 7 10.08 36.90 6.14
C LEU A 7 9.16 36.08 7.05
N VAL A 8 7.85 36.07 6.79
CA VAL A 8 6.86 35.28 7.53
C VAL A 8 7.17 33.79 7.44
N TYR A 9 7.44 33.26 6.24
CA TYR A 9 7.81 31.85 6.05
C TYR A 9 9.10 31.50 6.80
N LYS A 10 10.13 32.35 6.77
CA LYS A 10 11.40 32.14 7.51
C LYS A 10 11.26 32.20 9.03
N VAL A 11 10.35 33.03 9.56
CA VAL A 11 10.08 33.05 11.01
C VAL A 11 9.29 31.80 11.41
N PHE A 12 8.29 31.41 10.62
CA PHE A 12 7.46 30.24 10.91
C PHE A 12 8.23 28.92 10.80
N ALA A 13 9.09 28.82 9.78
CA ALA A 13 10.15 27.83 9.63
C ALA A 13 10.98 27.63 10.90
N ARG A 14 11.58 28.72 11.42
CA ARG A 14 12.40 28.66 12.64
C ARG A 14 11.59 28.27 13.88
N ALA A 15 10.33 28.71 13.98
CA ALA A 15 9.46 28.29 15.08
C ALA A 15 9.18 26.78 15.03
N LEU A 16 8.95 26.22 13.83
CA LEU A 16 8.81 24.78 13.63
C LEU A 16 10.10 24.03 13.94
N ASP A 17 11.28 24.56 13.59
CA ASP A 17 12.57 23.94 13.94
C ASP A 17 12.76 23.87 15.46
N VAL A 18 12.39 24.93 16.18
CA VAL A 18 12.41 24.95 17.66
C VAL A 18 11.44 23.94 18.23
N LEU A 19 10.19 23.88 17.75
CA LEU A 19 9.20 22.91 18.21
C LEU A 19 9.61 21.47 17.89
N ASN A 20 10.19 21.22 16.72
CA ASN A 20 10.73 19.93 16.31
C ASN A 20 11.86 19.47 17.24
N LYS A 21 12.70 20.40 17.71
CA LYS A 21 13.79 20.10 18.64
C LYS A 21 13.29 19.63 20.01
N PHE A 22 12.15 20.15 20.48
CA PHE A 22 11.60 19.80 21.79
C PHE A 22 10.62 18.63 21.76
N PHE A 23 9.79 18.52 20.72
CA PHE A 23 8.69 17.56 20.69
C PHE A 23 8.91 16.40 19.73
N ASN A 24 9.95 16.44 18.87
CA ASN A 24 10.32 15.38 17.92
C ASN A 24 9.11 14.82 17.14
N VAL A 25 8.21 15.71 16.68
CA VAL A 25 6.92 15.32 16.05
C VAL A 25 7.11 15.24 14.53
N PRO A 26 6.94 14.05 13.90
CA PRO A 26 7.11 13.88 12.47
C PRO A 26 6.25 14.81 11.60
N ARG A 27 5.00 15.07 11.99
CA ARG A 27 4.09 16.01 11.29
C ARG A 27 4.62 17.45 11.20
N LEU A 28 5.35 17.91 12.22
CA LEU A 28 5.93 19.26 12.22
C LEU A 28 7.15 19.36 11.30
N ARG A 29 7.78 18.23 10.96
CA ARG A 29 8.83 18.18 9.93
C ARG A 29 8.24 18.21 8.52
N HIS A 30 7.11 17.53 8.31
CA HIS A 30 6.38 17.60 7.04
C HIS A 30 5.88 19.02 6.74
N LEU A 31 5.32 19.72 7.74
CA LEU A 31 4.92 21.12 7.61
C LEU A 31 6.11 22.02 7.26
N ARG A 32 7.27 21.78 7.89
CA ARG A 32 8.50 22.54 7.64
C ARG A 32 8.98 22.43 6.20
N GLU A 33 8.92 21.23 5.61
CA GLU A 33 9.34 21.00 4.23
C GLU A 33 8.37 21.59 3.20
N VAL A 34 7.04 21.50 3.42
CA VAL A 34 6.07 22.17 2.55
C VAL A 34 6.33 23.68 2.52
N ILE A 35 6.66 24.26 3.67
CA ILE A 35 7.04 25.67 3.78
C ILE A 35 8.33 25.98 3.01
N ASP A 36 9.35 25.13 3.10
CA ASP A 36 10.61 25.34 2.38
C ASP A 36 10.43 25.17 0.86
N VAL A 37 9.67 24.18 0.38
CA VAL A 37 9.34 23.99 -1.03
C VAL A 37 8.54 25.17 -1.57
N SER A 38 7.51 25.63 -0.86
CA SER A 38 6.76 26.83 -1.27
C SER A 38 7.63 28.09 -1.27
N ALA A 39 8.61 28.20 -0.37
CA ALA A 39 9.57 29.30 -0.40
C ALA A 39 10.52 29.19 -1.60
N GLU A 40 10.98 28.00 -1.96
CA GLU A 40 11.82 27.74 -3.15
C GLU A 40 11.06 28.02 -4.46
N GLU A 41 9.78 27.65 -4.56
CA GLU A 41 8.92 27.96 -5.71
C GLU A 41 8.71 29.47 -5.88
N ILE A 42 8.57 30.22 -4.77
CA ILE A 42 8.50 31.68 -4.80
C ILE A 42 9.83 32.29 -5.28
N MET A 43 10.96 31.63 -5.03
CA MET A 43 12.31 32.06 -5.42
C MET A 43 12.69 31.66 -6.85
N SER A 44 12.19 30.53 -7.36
CA SER A 44 12.52 30.02 -8.71
C SER A 44 11.73 30.72 -9.83
N GLY A 45 10.66 31.45 -9.49
CA GLY A 45 9.86 32.23 -10.44
C GLY A 45 10.53 33.46 -11.08
N GLU A 46 11.85 33.67 -10.94
CA GLU A 46 12.55 34.86 -11.47
C GLU A 46 13.70 34.59 -12.46
N ASN A 47 14.12 33.34 -12.72
CA ASN A 47 15.24 33.11 -13.67
C ASN A 47 14.78 32.43 -14.95
N GLY A 48 14.50 33.25 -15.97
CA GLY A 48 14.45 32.82 -17.36
C GLY A 48 15.85 32.52 -17.88
N ASP A 49 16.36 31.32 -17.60
CA ASP A 49 17.43 30.72 -18.39
C ASP A 49 17.24 29.19 -18.48
N SER A 50 17.16 28.69 -19.70
CA SER A 50 16.56 27.42 -20.08
C SER A 50 17.58 26.29 -20.29
N SER A 51 18.48 26.02 -19.34
CA SER A 51 19.47 24.94 -19.54
C SER A 51 19.86 24.06 -18.35
N ALA A 52 19.20 24.14 -17.20
CA ALA A 52 19.35 23.12 -16.16
C ALA A 52 18.03 22.34 -16.02
N ARG A 53 17.95 21.17 -16.67
CA ARG A 53 16.90 20.21 -16.35
C ARG A 53 17.17 19.72 -14.93
N ASP A 54 16.51 20.32 -13.95
CA ASP A 54 16.49 19.81 -12.58
C ASP A 54 15.93 18.38 -12.63
N GLY A 55 16.86 17.42 -12.54
CA GLY A 55 16.53 16.01 -12.51
C GLY A 55 15.83 15.69 -11.21
N TYR A 56 14.65 15.06 -11.30
CA TYR A 56 13.99 14.51 -10.13
C TYR A 56 14.95 13.58 -9.38
N ARG A 57 15.32 13.96 -8.15
CA ARG A 57 16.14 13.13 -7.26
C ARG A 57 15.24 12.57 -6.19
N PHE A 58 14.92 11.27 -6.28
CA PHE A 58 14.29 10.55 -5.19
C PHE A 58 15.21 10.62 -3.96
N ARG A 59 14.82 11.41 -2.96
CA ARG A 59 15.45 11.45 -1.65
C ARG A 59 14.49 10.78 -0.69
N PRO A 60 14.80 9.59 -0.16
CA PRO A 60 13.97 9.03 0.91
C PRO A 60 13.94 10.05 2.06
N PHE A 61 12.73 10.48 2.43
CA PHE A 61 12.49 11.48 3.46
C PHE A 61 13.23 11.14 4.76
N GLU A 62 13.21 9.87 5.15
CA GLU A 62 14.01 9.33 6.24
C GLU A 62 14.40 7.89 5.91
N LEU A 63 15.70 7.57 5.96
CA LEU A 63 16.17 6.18 5.92
C LEU A 63 16.53 5.75 7.34
N ARG A 64 15.59 5.08 8.01
CA ARG A 64 15.82 4.54 9.35
C ARG A 64 16.14 3.05 9.28
N ARG A 65 17.37 2.69 9.69
CA ARG A 65 17.74 1.28 9.83
C ARG A 65 17.16 0.70 11.10
N ILE A 66 16.20 -0.20 10.94
CA ILE A 66 15.55 -0.90 12.06
C ILE A 66 16.38 -2.14 12.45
N LYS A 67 16.87 -2.17 13.70
CA LYS A 67 17.63 -3.31 14.25
C LYS A 67 16.69 -4.45 14.68
N HIS A 68 16.03 -5.09 13.71
CA HIS A 68 15.03 -6.15 13.90
C HIS A 68 15.51 -7.40 14.70
N LYS A 69 16.82 -7.57 14.93
CA LYS A 69 17.38 -8.70 15.70
C LYS A 69 17.39 -8.49 17.22
N ARG A 70 17.20 -7.25 17.70
CA ARG A 70 17.08 -6.96 19.14
C ARG A 70 15.62 -6.61 19.44
N LEU A 71 14.84 -7.64 19.78
CA LEU A 71 13.51 -7.43 20.35
C LEU A 71 13.69 -6.77 21.72
N VAL A 72 13.16 -5.57 21.85
CA VAL A 72 13.11 -4.81 23.11
C VAL A 72 11.77 -5.13 23.79
N GLY A 73 11.64 -4.90 25.09
CA GLY A 73 10.37 -5.08 25.82
C GLY A 73 10.17 -6.44 26.50
N PRO A 74 9.12 -6.56 27.34
CA PRO A 74 8.87 -7.74 28.18
C PRO A 74 8.47 -8.99 27.39
N ASN A 75 7.74 -8.82 26.27
CA ASN A 75 7.16 -9.92 25.49
C ASN A 75 7.85 -10.09 24.14
N LYS A 76 9.17 -10.34 24.13
CA LYS A 76 10.06 -10.47 22.95
C LYS A 76 9.59 -11.45 21.86
N SER A 77 8.48 -11.15 21.22
CA SER A 77 7.81 -11.94 20.18
C SER A 77 7.76 -11.14 18.90
N LYS A 78 7.59 -11.81 17.76
CA LYS A 78 7.53 -11.23 16.43
C LYS A 78 6.80 -12.19 15.49
N PRO A 79 6.23 -11.70 14.38
CA PRO A 79 5.67 -12.60 13.37
C PRO A 79 6.74 -13.57 12.85
N TYR A 80 6.38 -14.85 12.75
CA TYR A 80 7.19 -15.85 12.05
C TYR A 80 7.41 -15.48 10.58
N ALA A 81 8.46 -16.03 9.98
CA ALA A 81 8.69 -15.95 8.54
C ALA A 81 7.44 -16.45 7.80
N ARG A 82 6.99 -15.69 6.79
CA ARG A 82 5.72 -15.93 6.10
C ARG A 82 5.73 -15.29 4.71
N SER A 83 5.00 -15.88 3.77
CA SER A 83 4.78 -15.34 2.42
C SER A 83 3.31 -14.96 2.23
N GLY A 84 3.02 -14.09 1.26
CA GLY A 84 1.65 -13.65 0.96
C GLY A 84 0.97 -12.82 2.06
N HIS A 85 1.70 -12.43 3.10
CA HIS A 85 1.23 -11.47 4.10
C HIS A 85 1.18 -10.07 3.49
N ARG A 86 0.39 -9.18 4.09
CA ARG A 86 0.38 -7.75 3.73
C ARG A 86 0.93 -6.91 4.86
N VAL A 87 1.61 -5.83 4.47
CA VAL A 87 2.10 -4.82 5.40
C VAL A 87 1.67 -3.43 4.94
N VAL A 88 1.30 -2.59 5.90
CA VAL A 88 1.05 -1.16 5.71
C VAL A 88 1.61 -0.41 6.91
N CYS A 89 1.87 0.88 6.79
CA CYS A 89 2.36 1.67 7.91
C CYS A 89 1.77 3.08 7.92
N ASN A 90 1.75 3.68 9.11
CA ASN A 90 1.69 5.13 9.29
C ASN A 90 3.02 5.62 9.88
N ASP A 91 3.09 6.88 10.27
CA ASP A 91 4.30 7.48 10.85
C ASP A 91 4.76 6.84 12.17
N SER A 92 3.86 6.13 12.87
CA SER A 92 4.13 5.60 14.21
C SER A 92 4.40 4.10 14.24
N ALA A 93 3.84 3.35 13.30
CA ALA A 93 3.85 1.90 13.33
C ALA A 93 3.68 1.25 11.95
N LEU A 94 4.17 0.03 11.87
CA LEU A 94 3.89 -0.90 10.77
C LEU A 94 2.89 -1.97 11.24
N TYR A 95 1.95 -2.31 10.39
CA TYR A 95 0.96 -3.36 10.61
C TYR A 95 1.23 -4.51 9.65
N CYS A 96 1.16 -5.75 10.15
CA CYS A 96 1.37 -6.96 9.35
C CYS A 96 0.21 -7.92 9.60
N PHE A 97 -0.47 -8.32 8.53
CA PHE A 97 -1.62 -9.21 8.61
C PHE A 97 -1.45 -10.44 7.73
N GLY A 98 -1.90 -11.58 8.24
CA GLY A 98 -1.98 -12.81 7.47
C GLY A 98 -0.62 -13.42 7.15
N GLY A 99 -0.61 -14.18 6.06
CA GLY A 99 0.54 -14.89 5.51
C GLY A 99 0.47 -16.39 5.69
N PHE A 100 1.39 -17.08 5.02
CA PHE A 100 1.51 -18.53 4.99
C PHE A 100 2.96 -18.96 5.21
N ASN A 101 3.17 -20.07 5.91
CA ASN A 101 4.45 -20.76 5.97
C ASN A 101 4.25 -22.27 6.08
N PRO A 102 4.60 -23.04 5.03
CA PRO A 102 4.36 -24.49 5.01
C PRO A 102 5.19 -25.26 6.05
N ASN A 103 6.25 -24.65 6.58
CA ASN A 103 7.09 -25.25 7.62
C ASN A 103 6.56 -25.02 9.04
N MET A 104 5.47 -24.27 9.18
CA MET A 104 4.83 -23.98 10.45
C MET A 104 3.41 -24.52 10.38
N ALA A 105 3.13 -25.57 11.15
CA ALA A 105 1.76 -25.93 11.47
C ALA A 105 1.26 -24.96 12.54
N VAL A 106 0.23 -24.17 12.22
CA VAL A 106 -0.47 -23.31 13.18
C VAL A 106 -1.82 -23.94 13.44
N VAL A 107 -2.13 -24.21 14.71
CA VAL A 107 -3.47 -24.69 15.08
C VAL A 107 -4.38 -23.47 15.07
N ASN A 108 -5.27 -23.39 14.07
CA ASN A 108 -6.12 -22.23 13.82
C ASN A 108 -7.60 -22.58 14.08
N ASN A 109 -7.94 -22.86 15.34
CA ASN A 109 -9.30 -23.16 15.86
C ASN A 109 -9.64 -24.66 16.02
N ASP A 110 -10.76 -24.90 16.73
CA ASP A 110 -11.20 -26.14 17.39
C ASP A 110 -11.37 -27.39 16.50
N ASP A 111 -11.32 -27.25 15.18
CA ASP A 111 -11.48 -28.37 14.24
C ASP A 111 -10.23 -29.26 14.12
N GLY A 112 -9.13 -28.92 14.82
CA GLY A 112 -7.92 -29.74 14.89
C GLY A 112 -7.09 -29.78 13.60
N ASP A 113 -7.52 -29.09 12.55
CA ASP A 113 -6.79 -29.01 11.29
C ASP A 113 -5.64 -28.00 11.39
N ALA A 114 -4.41 -28.52 11.37
CA ALA A 114 -3.20 -27.72 11.32
C ALA A 114 -3.18 -26.92 10.01
N SER A 115 -3.33 -25.60 10.11
CA SER A 115 -3.25 -24.70 8.97
C SER A 115 -1.91 -23.97 9.01
N SER A 116 -1.25 -23.86 7.87
CA SER A 116 0.01 -23.11 7.75
C SER A 116 -0.21 -21.61 7.50
N LEU A 117 -1.44 -21.12 7.68
CA LEU A 117 -1.82 -19.72 7.58
C LEU A 117 -1.75 -19.02 8.94
N PHE A 118 -1.44 -17.73 8.98
CA PHE A 118 -1.32 -16.97 10.23
C PHE A 118 -2.52 -16.04 10.44
N GLN A 119 -3.43 -16.39 11.36
CA GLN A 119 -4.60 -15.57 11.74
C GLN A 119 -4.23 -14.53 12.80
N GLU A 120 -3.38 -13.58 12.42
CA GLU A 120 -2.81 -12.61 13.36
C GLU A 120 -2.68 -11.23 12.71
N LEU A 121 -3.03 -10.19 13.47
CA LEU A 121 -2.68 -8.80 13.17
C LEU A 121 -1.57 -8.33 14.10
N TRP A 122 -0.39 -8.11 13.55
CA TRP A 122 0.77 -7.61 14.27
C TRP A 122 0.93 -6.11 14.08
N LYS A 123 1.35 -5.41 15.14
CA LYS A 123 1.84 -4.03 15.12
C LYS A 123 3.30 -4.01 15.50
N TYR A 124 4.10 -3.26 14.75
CA TYR A 124 5.46 -2.91 15.10
C TYR A 124 5.56 -1.42 15.37
N ASP A 125 5.85 -1.06 16.62
CA ASP A 125 5.98 0.32 17.06
C ASP A 125 7.39 0.86 16.74
N PHE A 126 7.48 1.91 15.94
CA PHE A 126 8.76 2.48 15.50
C PHE A 126 9.52 3.20 16.62
N ILE A 127 8.83 3.67 17.65
CA ILE A 127 9.45 4.37 18.78
C ILE A 127 10.03 3.35 19.75
N ARG A 128 9.22 2.36 20.14
CA ARG A 128 9.60 1.32 21.11
C ARG A 128 10.46 0.22 20.49
N ASN A 129 10.47 0.09 19.16
CA ASN A 129 11.13 -1.00 18.45
C ASN A 129 10.61 -2.37 18.94
N GLU A 130 9.28 -2.45 19.08
CA GLU A 130 8.55 -3.54 19.71
C GLU A 130 7.44 -4.06 18.80
N TRP A 131 7.34 -5.38 18.69
CA TRP A 131 6.20 -6.04 18.08
C TRP A 131 5.15 -6.33 19.16
N THR A 132 3.87 -6.20 18.78
CA THR A 132 2.73 -6.54 19.62
C THR A 132 1.68 -7.20 18.75
N ILE A 133 1.16 -8.34 19.19
CA ILE A 133 -0.03 -8.93 18.58
C ILE A 133 -1.25 -8.11 19.02
N LEU A 134 -1.99 -7.57 18.05
CA LEU A 134 -3.20 -6.78 18.30
C LEU A 134 -4.45 -7.64 18.26
N MET A 135 -4.47 -8.60 17.35
CA MET A 135 -5.55 -9.56 17.17
C MET A 135 -4.96 -10.92 16.82
N ASP A 136 -5.65 -11.96 17.26
CA ASP A 136 -5.30 -13.37 17.09
C ASP A 136 -6.58 -14.18 16.72
N PRO A 137 -6.53 -15.52 16.62
CA PRO A 137 -7.69 -16.31 16.23
C PRO A 137 -8.94 -16.11 17.11
N SER A 138 -8.80 -15.63 18.36
CA SER A 138 -9.93 -15.36 19.26
C SER A 138 -10.76 -14.13 18.84
N ASN A 139 -10.28 -13.34 17.87
CA ASN A 139 -10.95 -12.13 17.37
C ASN A 139 -11.85 -12.36 16.14
N ASP A 140 -12.24 -13.60 15.84
CA ASP A 140 -13.09 -13.96 14.67
C ASP A 140 -12.57 -13.38 13.34
N LEU A 141 -11.26 -13.56 13.10
CA LEU A 141 -10.57 -13.01 11.94
C LEU A 141 -10.90 -13.78 10.64
N PRO A 142 -10.81 -13.11 9.47
CA PRO A 142 -11.05 -13.76 8.19
C PRO A 142 -10.03 -14.88 7.90
N GLN A 143 -10.49 -15.89 7.17
CA GLN A 143 -9.69 -17.08 6.83
C GLN A 143 -8.83 -16.89 5.57
N GLU A 144 -9.09 -15.84 4.77
CA GLU A 144 -8.36 -15.53 3.54
C GLU A 144 -7.08 -14.74 3.77
N LEU A 145 -6.13 -15.41 4.40
CA LEU A 145 -4.94 -14.80 4.97
C LEU A 145 -3.76 -14.64 4.00
N ALA A 146 -3.79 -15.28 2.83
CA ALA A 146 -2.70 -15.20 1.87
C ALA A 146 -3.11 -14.37 0.65
N SER A 147 -2.20 -13.49 0.21
CA SER A 147 -2.37 -12.63 -0.95
C SER A 147 -3.68 -11.81 -0.94
N ASN A 148 -4.19 -11.45 0.24
CA ASN A 148 -5.23 -10.41 0.38
C ASN A 148 -4.70 -9.05 -0.06
N ALA A 149 -5.55 -8.05 -0.17
CA ALA A 149 -5.15 -6.67 -0.32
C ALA A 149 -5.37 -5.92 1.00
N MET A 150 -4.44 -5.04 1.36
CA MET A 150 -4.56 -4.22 2.57
C MET A 150 -4.09 -2.79 2.29
N THR A 151 -4.84 -1.80 2.75
CA THR A 151 -4.43 -0.40 2.78
C THR A 151 -4.75 0.22 4.12
N LEU A 152 -4.06 1.31 4.46
CA LEU A 152 -4.32 2.11 5.65
C LEU A 152 -4.83 3.48 5.19
N HIS A 153 -6.05 3.83 5.58
CA HIS A 153 -6.58 5.16 5.38
C HIS A 153 -6.76 5.82 6.75
N GLU A 154 -6.00 6.88 7.00
CA GLU A 154 -5.88 7.51 8.32
C GLU A 154 -5.46 6.48 9.39
N ASP A 155 -6.38 6.08 10.27
CA ASP A 155 -6.17 5.09 11.33
C ASP A 155 -6.97 3.81 11.10
N VAL A 156 -7.59 3.64 9.93
CA VAL A 156 -8.45 2.49 9.59
C VAL A 156 -7.73 1.59 8.60
N LEU A 157 -7.45 0.36 9.02
CA LEU A 157 -7.03 -0.71 8.12
C LEU A 157 -8.24 -1.18 7.33
N ILE A 158 -8.04 -1.31 6.02
CA ILE A 158 -9.02 -1.85 5.10
C ILE A 158 -8.39 -3.10 4.48
N LEU A 159 -9.05 -4.25 4.63
CA LEU A 159 -8.63 -5.53 4.08
C LEU A 159 -9.66 -6.03 3.07
N TYR A 160 -9.17 -6.58 1.96
CA TYR A 160 -10.05 -6.99 0.87
C TYR A 160 -9.56 -8.28 0.21
N GLY A 161 -10.49 -9.25 0.12
CA GLY A 161 -10.30 -10.53 -0.57
C GLY A 161 -9.11 -11.35 -0.08
N GLY A 162 -8.44 -12.03 -1.00
CA GLY A 162 -7.36 -12.98 -0.69
C GLY A 162 -7.79 -14.43 -0.83
N THR A 163 -6.93 -15.34 -0.39
CA THR A 163 -7.20 -16.79 -0.42
C THR A 163 -6.88 -17.45 0.91
N GLY A 164 -7.76 -18.37 1.31
CA GLY A 164 -7.51 -19.37 2.35
C GLY A 164 -6.94 -20.66 1.74
N PHE A 165 -6.80 -21.71 2.56
CA PHE A 165 -6.37 -23.03 2.12
C PHE A 165 -7.57 -23.94 1.82
N PRO A 166 -7.61 -24.67 0.68
CA PRO A 166 -6.61 -24.70 -0.40
C PRO A 166 -6.54 -23.41 -1.24
N PHE A 167 -5.31 -23.03 -1.64
CA PHE A 167 -5.06 -21.78 -2.37
C PHE A 167 -5.67 -21.74 -3.75
N GLY A 168 -6.24 -20.58 -4.12
CA GLY A 168 -6.90 -20.40 -5.41
C GLY A 168 -8.29 -21.04 -5.50
N VAL A 169 -8.70 -21.79 -4.46
CA VAL A 169 -10.03 -22.39 -4.35
C VAL A 169 -10.86 -21.61 -3.33
N LYS A 170 -10.32 -21.36 -2.13
CA LYS A 170 -10.99 -20.56 -1.10
C LYS A 170 -10.67 -19.08 -1.24
N CYS A 171 -11.06 -18.49 -2.37
CA CYS A 171 -10.90 -17.07 -2.65
C CYS A 171 -12.05 -16.25 -2.05
N SER A 172 -11.81 -14.97 -1.77
CA SER A 172 -12.80 -14.05 -1.20
C SER A 172 -12.83 -12.71 -1.93
N ASN A 173 -13.99 -12.06 -1.90
CA ASN A 173 -14.21 -10.66 -2.23
C ASN A 173 -14.81 -9.89 -1.04
N ARG A 174 -14.69 -10.43 0.18
CA ARG A 174 -15.16 -9.78 1.41
C ARG A 174 -14.27 -8.59 1.77
N LEU A 175 -14.90 -7.59 2.38
CA LEU A 175 -14.27 -6.34 2.82
C LEU A 175 -14.32 -6.27 4.33
N TYR A 176 -13.17 -6.08 4.96
CA TYR A 176 -13.05 -5.91 6.41
C TYR A 176 -12.41 -4.58 6.73
N VAL A 177 -12.82 -3.98 7.85
CA VAL A 177 -12.18 -2.80 8.41
C VAL A 177 -11.84 -3.02 9.86
N CYS A 178 -10.74 -2.43 10.31
CA CYS A 178 -10.45 -2.33 11.73
C CYS A 178 -9.68 -1.06 12.06
N LYS A 179 -9.88 -0.54 13.28
CA LYS A 179 -9.05 0.51 13.84
C LYS A 179 -8.04 -0.12 14.80
N PRO A 180 -6.75 -0.25 14.44
CA PRO A 180 -5.78 -0.96 15.27
C PRO A 180 -5.59 -0.30 16.64
N GLY A 181 -5.67 -1.07 17.72
CA GLY A 181 -5.50 -0.58 19.09
C GLY A 181 -6.77 0.04 19.70
N SER A 182 -7.93 -0.13 19.04
CA SER A 182 -9.23 0.14 19.65
C SER A 182 -9.52 -0.82 20.82
N LYS A 183 -10.47 -0.47 21.67
CA LYS A 183 -10.92 -1.33 22.78
C LYS A 183 -12.45 -1.48 22.67
N PRO A 184 -12.96 -2.67 22.33
CA PRO A 184 -12.24 -3.88 21.95
C PRO A 184 -11.47 -3.73 20.62
N ASN A 185 -10.43 -4.55 20.42
CA ASN A 185 -9.81 -4.71 19.11
C ASN A 185 -10.72 -5.62 18.29
N GLU A 186 -11.38 -5.07 17.28
CA GLU A 186 -12.32 -5.80 16.43
C GLU A 186 -12.00 -5.58 14.95
N MET A 187 -12.18 -6.63 14.15
CA MET A 187 -12.19 -6.57 12.69
C MET A 187 -13.61 -6.82 12.19
N THR A 188 -14.21 -5.80 11.60
CA THR A 188 -15.63 -5.83 11.23
C THR A 188 -15.77 -6.03 9.73
N GLU A 189 -16.59 -6.99 9.32
CA GLU A 189 -16.98 -7.17 7.93
C GLU A 189 -17.94 -6.06 7.48
N ILE A 190 -17.67 -5.48 6.32
CA ILE A 190 -18.55 -4.52 5.67
C ILE A 190 -19.35 -5.22 4.59
N VAL A 191 -20.66 -5.37 4.84
CA VAL A 191 -21.60 -5.89 3.84
C VAL A 191 -21.74 -4.87 2.71
N VAL A 192 -21.44 -5.32 1.49
CA VAL A 192 -21.47 -4.54 0.25
C VAL A 192 -22.48 -5.12 -0.74
N LYS A 193 -22.87 -4.31 -1.73
CA LYS A 193 -23.82 -4.68 -2.79
C LYS A 193 -23.37 -4.14 -4.15
N GLY A 194 -24.14 -4.40 -5.21
CA GLY A 194 -23.88 -3.89 -6.55
C GLY A 194 -23.16 -4.92 -7.43
N ASP A 195 -22.30 -4.43 -8.31
CA ASP A 195 -21.50 -5.26 -9.22
C ASP A 195 -20.17 -5.63 -8.55
N LEU A 196 -20.22 -6.67 -7.71
CA LEU A 196 -19.08 -7.09 -6.91
C LEU A 196 -17.99 -7.69 -7.81
N PRO A 197 -16.70 -7.36 -7.55
CA PRO A 197 -15.60 -8.10 -8.14
C PRO A 197 -15.71 -9.59 -7.77
N PRO A 198 -15.29 -10.51 -8.65
CA PRO A 198 -15.28 -11.93 -8.31
C PRO A 198 -14.35 -12.21 -7.12
N PRO A 199 -14.59 -13.27 -6.32
CA PRO A 199 -13.69 -13.67 -5.25
C PRO A 199 -12.29 -14.00 -5.79
N GLN A 200 -11.28 -13.23 -5.37
CA GLN A 200 -9.95 -13.30 -5.97
C GLN A 200 -8.82 -12.97 -4.98
N TYR A 201 -7.59 -13.29 -5.37
CA TYR A 201 -6.39 -12.99 -4.60
C TYR A 201 -5.29 -12.34 -5.46
N GLY A 202 -4.36 -11.65 -4.79
CA GLY A 202 -3.24 -10.95 -5.41
C GLY A 202 -3.62 -9.65 -6.11
N GLN A 203 -4.84 -9.14 -5.92
CA GLN A 203 -5.21 -7.76 -6.21
C GLN A 203 -4.52 -6.78 -5.25
N THR A 204 -4.63 -5.50 -5.59
CA THR A 204 -4.24 -4.39 -4.74
C THR A 204 -5.36 -3.35 -4.69
N ILE A 205 -5.51 -2.70 -3.54
CA ILE A 205 -6.56 -1.70 -3.28
C ILE A 205 -5.98 -0.32 -3.05
N LEU A 206 -6.75 0.70 -3.44
CA LEU A 206 -6.41 2.12 -3.25
C LEU A 206 -7.67 2.87 -2.79
N TYR A 207 -7.58 3.63 -1.71
CA TYR A 207 -8.63 4.56 -1.32
C TYR A 207 -8.35 5.95 -1.90
N HIS A 208 -9.33 6.53 -2.59
CA HIS A 208 -9.28 7.91 -3.06
C HIS A 208 -10.68 8.49 -3.23
N ASP A 209 -10.89 9.71 -2.72
CA ASP A 209 -12.10 10.53 -2.94
C ASP A 209 -13.43 9.80 -2.64
N GLY A 210 -13.50 9.10 -1.50
CA GLY A 210 -14.69 8.35 -1.10
C GLY A 210 -14.90 7.02 -1.84
N TYR A 211 -13.97 6.64 -2.72
CA TYR A 211 -13.98 5.38 -3.44
C TYR A 211 -12.82 4.47 -3.02
N LEU A 212 -13.11 3.19 -2.85
CA LEU A 212 -12.09 2.15 -2.73
C LEU A 212 -11.97 1.43 -4.07
N TYR A 213 -10.84 1.62 -4.76
CA TYR A 213 -10.51 0.95 -6.01
C TYR A 213 -9.85 -0.40 -5.73
N THR A 214 -10.17 -1.41 -6.54
CA THR A 214 -9.41 -2.65 -6.62
C THR A 214 -9.00 -2.88 -8.07
N ILE A 215 -7.76 -3.30 -8.28
CA ILE A 215 -7.21 -3.55 -9.61
C ILE A 215 -6.57 -4.93 -9.65
N GLY A 216 -6.87 -5.64 -10.75
CA GLY A 216 -6.33 -6.95 -11.08
C GLY A 216 -6.60 -8.03 -10.05
N GLY A 217 -5.78 -9.07 -10.02
CA GLY A 217 -5.99 -10.28 -9.23
C GLY A 217 -6.21 -11.52 -10.10
N THR A 218 -6.45 -12.65 -9.45
CA THR A 218 -6.70 -13.93 -10.11
C THR A 218 -7.64 -14.83 -9.31
N GLN A 219 -8.35 -15.68 -10.04
CA GLN A 219 -9.14 -16.80 -9.50
C GLN A 219 -8.39 -18.15 -9.63
N GLY A 220 -7.07 -18.11 -9.82
CA GLY A 220 -6.21 -19.29 -9.96
C GLY A 220 -5.76 -19.55 -11.41
N TYR A 221 -6.70 -19.53 -12.35
CA TYR A 221 -6.42 -19.76 -13.78
C TYR A 221 -6.59 -18.50 -14.62
N ASP A 222 -7.61 -17.70 -14.32
CA ASP A 222 -7.89 -16.44 -15.00
C ASP A 222 -7.25 -15.28 -14.26
N TYR A 223 -6.65 -14.36 -15.01
CA TYR A 223 -6.04 -13.14 -14.51
C TYR A 223 -6.77 -11.95 -15.10
N THR A 224 -7.00 -10.94 -14.27
CA THR A 224 -7.64 -9.70 -14.71
C THR A 224 -6.75 -8.50 -14.40
N CYS A 225 -7.00 -7.40 -15.09
CA CYS A 225 -6.54 -6.07 -14.72
C CYS A 225 -7.71 -5.07 -14.68
N ASP A 226 -8.94 -5.58 -14.56
CA ASP A 226 -10.16 -4.80 -14.45
C ASP A 226 -10.08 -3.86 -13.25
N VAL A 227 -10.78 -2.74 -13.37
CA VAL A 227 -10.90 -1.73 -12.33
C VAL A 227 -12.32 -1.77 -11.81
N TYR A 228 -12.44 -2.14 -10.54
CA TYR A 228 -13.68 -1.96 -9.80
C TYR A 228 -13.49 -0.86 -8.78
N ARG A 229 -14.58 -0.18 -8.43
CA ARG A 229 -14.58 0.78 -7.32
C ARG A 229 -15.82 0.64 -6.47
N LEU A 230 -15.63 0.79 -5.17
CA LEU A 230 -16.68 0.79 -4.17
C LEU A 230 -16.94 2.24 -3.76
N ASN A 231 -18.15 2.73 -3.93
CA ASN A 231 -18.57 3.93 -3.24
C ASN A 231 -18.72 3.60 -1.74
N VAL A 232 -17.84 4.14 -0.90
CA VAL A 232 -17.75 3.77 0.52
C VAL A 232 -19.00 4.20 1.30
N ALA A 233 -19.62 5.33 0.93
CA ALA A 233 -20.80 5.83 1.61
C ALA A 233 -22.04 4.96 1.35
N SER A 234 -22.27 4.57 0.08
CA SER A 234 -23.42 3.74 -0.29
C SER A 234 -23.17 2.24 -0.20
N LYS A 235 -21.91 1.84 0.02
CA LYS A 235 -21.44 0.44 0.04
C LYS A 235 -21.78 -0.32 -1.25
N THR A 236 -21.74 0.39 -2.38
CA THR A 236 -22.09 -0.15 -3.70
C THR A 236 -20.85 -0.25 -4.58
N TRP A 237 -20.55 -1.47 -5.04
CA TRP A 237 -19.53 -1.74 -6.05
C TRP A 237 -20.06 -1.47 -7.45
N GLU A 238 -19.16 -1.01 -8.31
CA GLU A 238 -19.34 -0.93 -9.75
C GLU A 238 -18.06 -1.38 -10.47
N CYS A 239 -18.22 -2.09 -11.59
CA CYS A 239 -17.14 -2.26 -12.56
C CYS A 239 -16.90 -0.93 -13.28
N ALA A 240 -15.81 -0.25 -12.92
CA ALA A 240 -15.44 1.03 -13.51
C ALA A 240 -14.84 0.85 -14.92
N TYR A 241 -14.06 -0.21 -15.10
CA TYR A 241 -13.43 -0.56 -16.37
C TYR A 241 -13.21 -2.06 -16.50
N ALA A 242 -13.72 -2.66 -17.57
CA ALA A 242 -13.46 -4.05 -17.94
C ALA A 242 -12.42 -4.09 -19.07
N CYS A 243 -11.25 -4.68 -18.80
CA CYS A 243 -10.16 -4.84 -19.75
C CYS A 243 -10.53 -5.89 -20.81
N ARG A 244 -10.10 -5.64 -22.04
CA ARG A 244 -10.31 -6.53 -23.18
C ARG A 244 -9.01 -6.80 -23.91
N GLN A 245 -8.80 -8.07 -24.29
CA GLN A 245 -7.53 -8.52 -24.88
C GLN A 245 -7.26 -7.93 -26.27
N ASP A 246 -8.30 -7.48 -26.97
CA ASP A 246 -8.21 -6.87 -28.31
C ASP A 246 -7.86 -5.38 -28.26
N ILE A 247 -7.91 -4.75 -27.09
CA ILE A 247 -7.52 -3.35 -26.91
C ILE A 247 -6.03 -3.27 -26.58
N ARG A 248 -5.29 -2.59 -27.44
CA ARG A 248 -3.84 -2.43 -27.32
C ARG A 248 -3.41 -1.81 -25.98
N ASP A 249 -4.15 -0.82 -25.50
CA ASP A 249 -3.80 -0.08 -24.29
C ASP A 249 -4.31 -0.78 -23.01
N ASP A 250 -5.17 -1.79 -23.15
CA ASP A 250 -5.65 -2.56 -22.01
C ASP A 250 -4.55 -3.50 -21.53
N PRO A 251 -4.24 -3.48 -20.23
CA PRO A 251 -3.18 -4.30 -19.71
C PRO A 251 -3.59 -5.78 -19.63
N PRO A 252 -2.65 -6.70 -19.87
CA PRO A 252 -2.90 -8.10 -19.61
C PRO A 252 -3.12 -8.30 -18.10
N GLY A 253 -4.02 -9.23 -17.79
CA GLY A 253 -4.35 -9.59 -16.43
C GLY A 253 -3.14 -10.00 -15.61
N ARG A 254 -3.14 -9.65 -14.31
CA ARG A 254 -2.01 -9.87 -13.42
C ARG A 254 -2.40 -9.88 -11.95
N TYR A 255 -1.58 -10.56 -11.16
CA TYR A 255 -1.67 -10.60 -9.70
C TYR A 255 -0.30 -10.30 -9.07
N ARG A 256 -0.28 -10.02 -7.77
CA ARG A 256 0.92 -9.66 -6.97
C ARG A 256 1.66 -8.43 -7.50
N HIS A 257 0.91 -7.49 -8.06
CA HIS A 257 1.39 -6.16 -8.42
C HIS A 257 1.13 -5.18 -7.27
N GLU A 258 1.82 -4.05 -7.28
CA GLU A 258 1.57 -2.94 -6.35
C GLU A 258 1.03 -1.73 -7.09
N LEU A 259 0.29 -0.86 -6.40
CA LEU A 259 -0.26 0.37 -6.97
C LEU A 259 0.50 1.58 -6.42
N ALA A 260 0.81 2.53 -7.29
CA ALA A 260 1.20 3.88 -6.91
C ALA A 260 0.17 4.87 -7.47
N PHE A 261 -0.04 5.99 -6.79
CA PHE A 261 -1.05 6.96 -7.17
C PHE A 261 -0.49 8.38 -7.03
N ASP A 262 -0.72 9.23 -8.04
CA ASP A 262 -0.22 10.61 -8.07
C ASP A 262 -1.32 11.68 -7.86
N GLY A 263 -2.56 11.26 -7.59
CA GLY A 263 -3.73 12.15 -7.50
C GLY A 263 -4.63 12.10 -8.73
N GLU A 264 -4.15 11.58 -9.86
CA GLU A 264 -4.90 11.48 -11.11
C GLU A 264 -4.81 10.10 -11.76
N ARG A 265 -3.62 9.50 -11.70
CA ARG A 265 -3.24 8.25 -12.36
C ARG A 265 -2.83 7.19 -11.34
N ILE A 266 -3.33 5.98 -11.54
CA ILE A 266 -2.92 4.78 -10.83
C ILE A 266 -1.91 4.04 -11.70
N TYR A 267 -0.71 3.83 -11.17
CA TYR A 267 0.37 3.09 -11.82
C TYR A 267 0.41 1.67 -11.28
N VAL A 268 0.41 0.68 -12.17
CA VAL A 268 0.47 -0.74 -11.82
C VAL A 268 1.91 -1.24 -11.93
N ILE A 269 2.54 -1.48 -10.78
CA ILE A 269 3.97 -1.80 -10.69
C ILE A 269 4.14 -3.30 -10.51
N GLY A 270 4.80 -3.94 -11.48
CA GLY A 270 5.18 -5.35 -11.43
C GLY A 270 4.00 -6.32 -11.61
N GLY A 271 4.01 -7.37 -10.80
CA GLY A 271 3.11 -8.50 -10.92
C GLY A 271 3.37 -9.39 -12.14
N GLY A 272 2.54 -10.41 -12.26
CA GLY A 272 2.70 -11.45 -13.28
C GLY A 272 1.48 -12.32 -13.42
N THR A 273 1.70 -13.48 -14.01
CA THR A 273 0.81 -14.65 -14.09
C THR A 273 1.56 -15.85 -13.50
N ASN A 274 0.96 -17.03 -13.50
CA ASN A 274 1.64 -18.27 -13.08
C ASN A 274 2.91 -18.57 -13.90
N ASP A 275 2.99 -18.16 -15.16
CA ASP A 275 4.06 -18.47 -16.10
C ASP A 275 5.01 -17.27 -16.34
N ARG A 276 4.52 -16.03 -16.25
CA ARG A 276 5.30 -14.83 -16.60
C ARG A 276 5.37 -13.80 -15.46
N ALA A 277 6.49 -13.08 -15.36
CA ALA A 277 6.57 -11.82 -14.62
C ALA A 277 6.65 -10.64 -15.61
N PHE A 278 5.93 -9.56 -15.35
CA PHE A 278 5.90 -8.42 -16.26
C PHE A 278 7.09 -7.46 -16.03
N SER A 279 7.60 -6.91 -17.12
CA SER A 279 8.69 -5.92 -17.09
C SER A 279 8.25 -4.63 -16.41
N LEU A 280 9.20 -3.96 -15.76
CA LEU A 280 9.01 -2.62 -15.21
C LEU A 280 9.36 -1.52 -16.21
N SER A 281 9.71 -1.83 -17.46
CA SER A 281 10.16 -0.83 -18.45
C SER A 281 9.03 0.04 -19.00
N SER A 282 7.83 -0.52 -19.04
CA SER A 282 6.59 0.13 -19.42
C SER A 282 5.49 -0.43 -18.53
N ILE A 283 4.88 0.41 -17.71
CA ILE A 283 3.92 -0.01 -16.70
C ILE A 283 2.51 0.48 -17.06
N PRO A 284 1.46 -0.35 -16.86
CA PRO A 284 0.09 0.09 -17.04
C PRO A 284 -0.22 1.29 -16.14
N THR A 285 -0.95 2.25 -16.68
CA THR A 285 -1.31 3.49 -16.00
C THR A 285 -2.78 3.79 -16.29
N TYR A 286 -3.61 3.73 -15.25
CA TYR A 286 -5.05 3.99 -15.34
C TYR A 286 -5.35 5.41 -14.92
N HIS A 287 -6.03 6.15 -15.79
CA HIS A 287 -6.41 7.53 -15.54
C HIS A 287 -7.84 7.60 -15.00
N ILE A 288 -8.00 7.85 -13.70
CA ILE A 288 -9.30 7.72 -13.01
C ILE A 288 -10.39 8.58 -13.67
N ARG A 289 -10.09 9.86 -13.94
CA ARG A 289 -11.07 10.80 -14.50
C ARG A 289 -11.46 10.51 -15.95
N LYS A 290 -10.53 9.98 -16.74
CA LYS A 290 -10.76 9.68 -18.16
C LYS A 290 -11.29 8.27 -18.38
N ASN A 291 -11.21 7.43 -17.35
CA ASN A 291 -11.59 6.01 -17.43
C ASN A 291 -10.87 5.28 -18.57
N GLU A 292 -9.55 5.47 -18.69
CA GLU A 292 -8.74 4.90 -19.75
C GLU A 292 -7.43 4.32 -19.22
N TRP A 293 -6.99 3.23 -19.85
CA TRP A 293 -5.64 2.71 -19.68
C TRP A 293 -4.67 3.34 -20.67
N THR A 294 -3.46 3.55 -20.20
CA THR A 294 -2.29 3.95 -21.00
C THR A 294 -1.07 3.23 -20.45
N TYR A 295 0.09 3.42 -21.08
CA TYR A 295 1.36 2.89 -20.61
C TYR A 295 2.37 4.00 -20.32
N THR A 296 2.92 3.98 -19.12
CA THR A 296 4.01 4.89 -18.73
C THR A 296 5.35 4.21 -18.89
N LYS A 297 6.21 4.78 -19.73
CA LYS A 297 7.61 4.34 -19.87
C LYS A 297 8.39 4.75 -18.62
N THR A 298 8.98 3.78 -17.93
CA THR A 298 9.81 4.07 -16.76
C THR A 298 11.18 4.58 -17.19
N LYS A 299 11.80 5.37 -16.31
CA LYS A 299 13.12 5.95 -16.54
C LYS A 299 14.11 5.30 -15.58
N PRO A 300 15.29 4.87 -16.06
CA PRO A 300 16.35 4.41 -15.17
C PRO A 300 16.91 5.59 -14.36
N ASP A 301 17.60 5.29 -13.26
CA ASP A 301 18.40 6.30 -12.56
C ASP A 301 19.52 6.78 -13.49
N PRO A 302 19.55 8.08 -13.86
CA PRO A 302 20.55 8.62 -14.78
C PRO A 302 21.98 8.57 -14.21
N ASN A 303 22.14 8.37 -12.90
CA ASN A 303 23.44 8.38 -12.23
C ASN A 303 24.07 6.98 -12.10
N LEU A 304 23.36 5.92 -12.50
CA LEU A 304 23.92 4.56 -12.47
C LEU A 304 24.86 4.34 -13.66
N LEU A 305 26.04 3.77 -13.39
CA LEU A 305 27.02 3.35 -14.42
C LEU A 305 26.43 2.42 -15.48
N ARG A 306 25.40 1.66 -15.13
CA ARG A 306 24.63 0.81 -16.04
C ARG A 306 23.14 1.08 -15.80
N PRO A 307 22.59 2.14 -16.40
CA PRO A 307 21.19 2.49 -16.23
C PRO A 307 20.35 1.39 -16.87
N GLY A 308 19.39 0.86 -16.12
CA GLY A 308 18.58 -0.25 -16.57
C GLY A 308 17.31 -0.36 -15.76
N VAL A 309 16.40 -1.17 -16.29
CA VAL A 309 15.18 -1.56 -15.60
C VAL A 309 15.48 -2.83 -14.82
N PRO A 310 15.10 -2.94 -13.53
CA PRO A 310 15.26 -4.19 -12.80
C PRO A 310 14.62 -5.36 -13.54
N PRO A 311 15.23 -6.55 -13.54
CA PRO A 311 14.61 -7.71 -14.16
C PRO A 311 13.26 -8.00 -13.47
N ALA A 312 12.28 -8.46 -14.24
CA ALA A 312 11.01 -8.90 -13.71
C ALA A 312 11.21 -10.07 -12.73
N ARG A 313 10.49 -10.08 -11.61
CA ARG A 313 10.60 -11.10 -10.55
C ARG A 313 9.20 -11.52 -10.11
N LYS A 314 9.06 -12.80 -9.71
CA LYS A 314 7.86 -13.35 -9.06
C LYS A 314 8.04 -13.40 -7.54
#